data_AF-A0A966PUX4-F1
#
_entry.id   AF-A0A966PUX4-F1
#
_cell.length_a   1.000
_cell.length_b   1.000
_cell.length_c   1.000
_cell.angle_alpha   90.00
_cell.angle_beta   90.00
_cell.angle_gamma   90.00
#
_symmetry.space_group_name_H-M   'P 1'
#
loop_
_entity.id
_entity.type
_entity.pdbx_description
1 polymer ?
#
loop_
_entity_poly.entity_id
_entity_poly.type
_entity_poly.pdbx_seq_one_letter_code
_entity_poly.pdbx_strand_id
1 'polypeptide(L)' 'MESFLEDVNQMVIDAAISDISEHLFDEWMNSNLDEGTYFADRRFAEMSGDKFLYDQFNKHYELTEDDEDYLC' A
#
# COMPACT_ATOMS: atom_id res chain seq x y z
N MET A 1 26.72 -15.89 2.33
CA MET A 1 26.29 -16.17 0.94
C MET A 1 26.45 -14.85 0.23
N GLU A 2 27.42 -14.74 -0.67
CA GLU A 2 27.62 -13.51 -1.46
C GLU A 2 26.48 -13.41 -2.48
N SER A 3 25.90 -12.22 -2.60
CA SER A 3 24.89 -11.92 -3.60
C SER A 3 25.55 -11.43 -4.89
N PHE A 4 25.03 -11.82 -6.06
CA PHE A 4 25.50 -11.25 -7.34
C PHE A 4 25.30 -9.73 -7.40
N LEU A 5 24.43 -9.17 -6.55
CA LEU A 5 24.19 -7.75 -6.43
C LEU A 5 25.39 -6.98 -5.86
N GLU A 6 26.32 -7.65 -5.18
CA GLU A 6 27.51 -7.01 -4.59
C GLU A 6 28.45 -6.43 -5.67
N ASP A 7 28.43 -6.99 -6.89
CA ASP A 7 29.23 -6.53 -8.02
C ASP A 7 28.47 -5.60 -8.99
N VAL A 8 27.20 -5.31 -8.72
CA VAL A 8 26.34 -4.50 -9.60
C VAL A 8 26.34 -3.05 -9.13
N ASN A 9 26.25 -2.11 -10.07
CA ASN A 9 26.13 -0.69 -9.76
C ASN A 9 24.85 -0.42 -8.94
N GLN A 10 24.98 0.28 -7.81
CA GLN A 10 23.87 0.57 -6.91
C GLN A 10 22.69 1.28 -7.59
N MET A 11 22.93 2.18 -8.56
CA MET A 11 21.84 2.86 -9.27
C MET A 11 21.01 1.89 -10.12
N VAL A 12 21.61 0.83 -10.64
CA VAL A 12 20.91 -0.23 -11.38
C VAL A 12 20.05 -1.07 -10.42
N ILE A 13 20.57 -1.34 -9.23
CA ILE A 13 19.84 -2.06 -8.18
C ILE A 13 18.64 -1.23 -7.72
N ASP A 14 18.84 0.06 -7.43
CA ASP A 14 17.79 0.95 -6.97
C ASP A 14 16.68 1.10 -8.02
N ALA A 15 17.04 1.20 -9.30
CA ALA A 15 16.07 1.22 -10.40
C ALA A 15 15.26 -0.08 -10.47
N ALA A 16 15.92 -1.24 -10.39
CA ALA A 16 15.23 -2.53 -10.39
C ALA A 16 14.32 -2.69 -9.16
N ILE A 17 14.73 -2.22 -7.99
CA ILE A 17 13.90 -2.22 -6.78
C ILE A 17 12.66 -1.34 -6.96
N SER A 18 12.80 -0.16 -7.58
CA SER A 18 11.66 0.72 -7.88
C SER A 18 10.65 0.02 -8.79
N ASP A 19 11.11 -0.53 -9.92
CA ASP A 19 10.26 -1.23 -10.89
C ASP A 19 9.52 -2.42 -10.26
N ILE A 20 10.24 -3.21 -9.43
CA ILE A 20 9.64 -4.33 -8.69
C ILE A 20 8.62 -3.83 -7.67
N SER A 21 8.91 -2.74 -6.97
CA SER A 21 8.01 -2.17 -5.95
C SER A 21 6.71 -1.66 -6.57
N GLU A 22 6.80 -0.98 -7.71
CA GLU A 22 5.64 -0.51 -8.48
C GLU A 22 4.78 -1.70 -8.93
N HIS A 23 5.40 -2.74 -9.50
CA HIS A 23 4.69 -3.94 -9.92
C HIS A 23 3.97 -4.64 -8.76
N LEU A 24 4.66 -4.83 -7.63
CA LEU A 24 4.08 -5.45 -6.45
C LEU A 24 2.94 -4.61 -5.85
N PHE A 25 3.04 -3.29 -5.89
CA PHE A 25 1.97 -2.40 -5.47
C PHE A 25 0.73 -2.57 -6.36
N ASP A 26 0.91 -2.57 -7.68
CA ASP A 26 -0.19 -2.75 -8.63
C ASP A 26 -0.87 -4.12 -8.45
N GLU A 27 -0.11 -5.20 -8.31
CA GLU A 27 -0.66 -6.54 -8.06
C GLU A 27 -1.43 -6.58 -6.74
N TRP A 28 -0.84 -6.04 -5.67
CA TRP A 28 -1.49 -5.98 -4.37
C TRP A 28 -2.79 -5.17 -4.42
N MET A 29 -2.77 -3.98 -5.02
CA MET A 29 -3.95 -3.13 -5.11
C MET A 29 -5.05 -3.77 -5.97
N ASN A 30 -4.70 -4.37 -7.11
CA ASN A 30 -5.64 -5.12 -7.94
C ASN A 30 -6.28 -6.28 -7.17
N SER A 31 -5.49 -7.01 -6.37
CA SER A 31 -6.04 -8.11 -5.56
C SER A 31 -7.04 -7.64 -4.50
N ASN A 32 -6.87 -6.44 -3.95
CA ASN A 32 -7.86 -5.88 -3.02
C ASN A 32 -9.10 -5.36 -3.77
N LEU A 33 -8.93 -4.85 -4.99
CA LEU A 33 -10.04 -4.40 -5.83
C LEU A 33 -10.96 -5.55 -6.27
N ASP A 34 -10.48 -6.79 -6.29
CA ASP A 34 -11.32 -7.97 -6.51
C ASP A 34 -12.43 -8.12 -5.45
N GLU A 35 -12.18 -7.68 -4.20
CA GLU A 35 -13.18 -7.63 -3.13
C GLU A 35 -14.06 -6.36 -3.19
N GLY A 36 -13.60 -5.34 -3.93
CA GLY A 36 -14.30 -4.09 -4.19
C GLY A 36 -13.58 -2.84 -3.67
N THR A 37 -14.00 -1.69 -4.18
CA THR A 37 -13.35 -0.39 -3.93
C THR A 37 -13.29 -0.03 -2.44
N TYR A 38 -14.36 -0.26 -1.68
CA TYR A 38 -14.38 0.01 -0.24
C TYR A 38 -13.27 -0.75 0.50
N PHE A 39 -13.15 -2.06 0.23
CA PHE A 39 -12.14 -2.90 0.85
C PHE A 39 -10.74 -2.44 0.44
N ALA A 40 -10.52 -2.17 -0.84
CA ALA A 40 -9.24 -1.72 -1.35
C ALA A 40 -8.80 -0.37 -0.74
N ASP A 41 -9.71 0.59 -0.63
CA ASP A 41 -9.43 1.88 0.00
C ASP A 41 -9.13 1.73 1.49
N ARG A 42 -9.87 0.87 2.21
CA ARG A 42 -9.60 0.58 3.63
C ARG A 42 -8.22 -0.02 3.81
N ARG A 43 -7.87 -1.02 3.00
CA ARG A 43 -6.54 -1.67 3.02
C ARG A 43 -5.43 -0.70 2.69
N PHE A 44 -5.64 0.21 1.73
CA PHE A 44 -4.69 1.28 1.41
C PHE A 44 -4.49 2.22 2.60
N ALA A 45 -5.58 2.70 3.19
CA ALA A 45 -5.50 3.55 4.37
C ALA A 45 -4.74 2.82 5.49
N GLU A 46 -5.17 1.63 5.93
CA GLU A 46 -4.50 0.84 6.98
C GLU A 46 -3.01 0.62 6.75
N MET A 47 -2.61 0.24 5.53
CA MET A 47 -1.22 -0.06 5.20
C MET A 47 -0.34 1.18 5.14
N SER A 48 -0.92 2.37 4.92
CA SER A 48 -0.15 3.62 4.85
C SER A 48 0.48 4.00 6.20
N GLY A 49 -0.11 3.58 7.32
CA GLY A 49 0.33 4.01 8.65
C GLY A 49 0.12 5.50 8.93
N ASP A 50 -0.57 6.22 8.04
CA ASP A 50 -0.68 7.68 8.05
C ASP A 50 -2.06 8.14 8.55
N LYS A 51 -2.06 8.86 9.68
CA LYS A 51 -3.29 9.34 10.32
C LYS A 51 -4.11 10.30 9.44
N PHE A 52 -3.46 11.07 8.57
CA PHE A 52 -4.18 11.93 7.66
C PHE A 52 -4.95 11.09 6.64
N LEU A 53 -4.38 10.01 6.13
CA LEU A 53 -5.08 9.09 5.23
C LEU A 53 -6.20 8.32 5.93
N TYR A 54 -6.04 7.94 7.19
CA TYR A 54 -7.11 7.33 7.99
C TYR A 54 -8.30 8.28 8.11
N ASP A 55 -8.04 9.54 8.47
CA ASP A 55 -9.06 10.59 8.57
C ASP A 55 -9.76 10.83 7.23
N GLN A 56 -9.05 10.79 6.10
CA GLN A 56 -9.66 10.94 4.77
C GLN A 56 -10.57 9.76 4.44
N PHE A 57 -10.14 8.52 4.73
CA PHE A 57 -10.94 7.33 4.52
C PHE A 57 -12.24 7.37 5.33
N ASN A 58 -12.14 7.62 6.65
CA ASN A 58 -13.30 7.72 7.53
C ASN A 58 -14.28 8.79 7.05
N LYS A 59 -13.78 9.97 6.65
CA LYS A 59 -14.63 11.06 6.11
C LYS A 59 -15.30 10.68 4.79
N HIS A 60 -14.60 10.00 3.89
CA HIS A 60 -15.13 9.63 2.59
C HIS A 60 -16.30 8.64 2.70
N TYR A 61 -16.19 7.69 3.63
CA TYR A 61 -17.21 6.66 3.88
C TYR A 61 -18.15 6.98 5.05
N GLU A 62 -18.09 8.22 5.56
CA GLU A 62 -18.92 8.73 6.67
C GLU A 62 -18.87 7.86 7.94
N LEU A 63 -17.71 7.25 8.21
CA LEU A 63 -17.49 6.39 9.37
C LEU A 63 -17.32 7.20 10.66
N THR A 64 -17.81 6.61 11.73
CA THR A 64 -17.77 7.11 13.10
C THR A 64 -16.99 6.13 13.98
N GLU A 65 -16.57 6.57 15.17
CA GLU A 65 -15.83 5.71 16.13
C GLU A 65 -16.60 4.45 16.57
N ASP A 66 -17.92 4.42 16.35
CA ASP A 66 -18.77 3.26 16.64
C ASP A 66 -18.79 2.22 15.49
N ASP A 67 -18.28 2.57 14.31
CA ASP A 67 -18.22 1.69 13.15
C ASP A 67 -17.01 0.74 13.22
N GLU A 68 -17.22 -0.53 12.86
CA GLU A 68 -16.19 -1.59 12.95
C GLU A 68 -14.95 -1.29 12.09
N ASP A 69 -15.16 -0.66 10.95
CA ASP A 69 -14.11 -0.33 9.98
C ASP A 69 -13.48 1.06 10.22
N TYR A 70 -13.81 1.74 11.31
CA TYR A 70 -13.23 3.04 11.65
C TYR A 70 -11.73 2.94 11.97
N LEU A 71 -10.92 3.76 11.29
CA LEU A 71 -9.47 3.78 11.47
C LEU A 71 -9.01 4.91 12.41
N CYS A 72 -8.14 4.62 13.38
CA CYS A 72 -7.69 5.56 14.43
C CYS A 72 -6.17 5.77 14.46
#